data_AF-A0A728Y7B4-F1
#
_entry.id   AF-A0A728Y7B4-F1
#
_cell.length_a   1.000
_cell.length_b   1.000
_cell.length_c   1.000
_cell.angle_alpha   90.00
_cell.angle_beta   90.00
_cell.angle_gamma   90.00
#
_symmetry.space_group_name_H-M   'P 1'
#
loop_
_entity.id
_entity.type
_entity.pdbx_description
1 polymer ?
#
loop_
_entity_poly.entity_id
_entity_poly.type
_entity_poly.pdbx_seq_one_letter_code
_entity_poly.pdbx_strand_id
1 'polypeptide(L)'
;PVVEPLTLKSGIAAPRSPVNNCGKLTGGDTSLQAPTPSEHAAAVLNLVDDGVIEWNDPEVVRALRGALKHGRRTQNRQQRNGSPLKPYEMAPSARLTRSERMQITRIRVDLAQKGIRPQRWELEVLARGATVSYEGQNFAFTDSHDWSGFAEHFDLFE
;
A
#
# COMPACT_ATOMS: atom_id res chain seq x y z
N PRO A 1 3.07 -79.31 24.03
CA PRO A 1 2.54 -77.93 24.21
C PRO A 1 2.83 -77.13 22.95
N VAL A 2 1.79 -76.84 22.16
CA VAL A 2 1.87 -76.13 20.88
C VAL A 2 1.85 -74.64 21.19
N VAL A 3 2.85 -73.90 20.71
CA VAL A 3 2.91 -72.44 20.86
C VAL A 3 2.24 -71.82 19.65
N GLU A 4 1.10 -71.17 19.86
CA GLU A 4 0.45 -70.33 18.86
C GLU A 4 1.30 -69.08 18.61
N PRO A 5 1.65 -68.74 17.36
CA PRO A 5 2.36 -67.51 17.08
C PRO A 5 1.38 -66.31 17.12
N LEU A 6 1.65 -65.37 18.03
CA LEU A 6 1.01 -64.07 18.14
C LEU A 6 1.01 -63.35 16.78
N THR A 7 -0.17 -63.06 16.25
CA THR A 7 -0.36 -62.30 15.02
C THR A 7 -0.01 -60.83 15.26
N LEU A 8 1.19 -60.43 14.84
CA LEU A 8 1.60 -59.03 14.77
C LEU A 8 0.71 -58.29 13.75
N LYS A 9 -0.25 -57.51 14.26
CA LYS A 9 -1.00 -56.52 13.47
C LYS A 9 0.01 -55.59 12.77
N SER A 10 0.04 -55.65 11.45
CA SER A 10 0.77 -54.68 10.61
C SER A 10 0.23 -53.28 10.87
N GLY A 11 1.04 -52.45 11.53
CA GLY A 11 0.85 -51.00 11.53
C GLY A 11 1.18 -50.47 10.13
N ILE A 12 0.15 -49.95 9.45
CA ILE A 12 0.23 -49.36 8.12
C ILE A 12 1.14 -48.12 8.15
N ALA A 13 2.22 -48.20 7.39
CA ALA A 13 2.95 -47.14 6.68
C ALA A 13 3.15 -45.78 7.39
N ALA A 14 4.36 -45.55 7.90
CA ALA A 14 4.92 -44.20 7.95
C ALA A 14 5.11 -43.68 6.50
N PRO A 15 4.69 -42.46 6.14
CA PRO A 15 4.89 -41.93 4.81
C PRO A 15 6.40 -41.73 4.60
N ARG A 16 6.98 -42.48 3.67
CA ARG A 16 8.36 -42.26 3.23
C ARG A 16 8.45 -40.83 2.68
N SER A 17 9.34 -40.01 3.24
CA SER A 17 9.56 -38.65 2.75
C SER A 17 9.91 -38.68 1.26
N PRO A 18 9.55 -37.67 0.46
CA PRO A 18 9.93 -37.61 -0.94
C PRO A 18 11.45 -37.61 -1.05
N VAL A 19 12.04 -38.75 -1.40
CA VAL A 19 13.46 -38.87 -1.69
C VAL A 19 13.65 -38.16 -3.04
N ASN A 20 14.36 -37.04 -3.00
CA ASN A 20 14.75 -36.27 -4.17
C ASN A 20 15.64 -37.14 -5.07
N ASN A 21 15.10 -37.48 -6.23
CA ASN A 21 15.84 -38.09 -7.33
C ASN A 21 16.86 -37.06 -7.82
N CYS A 22 18.12 -37.17 -7.39
CA CYS A 22 19.22 -36.41 -7.99
C CYS A 22 19.34 -36.85 -9.46
N GLY A 23 18.76 -36.03 -10.33
CA GLY A 23 18.73 -36.25 -11.77
C GLY A 23 20.12 -36.46 -12.32
N LYS A 24 20.32 -37.65 -12.89
CA LYS A 24 21.43 -37.97 -13.77
C LYS A 24 21.37 -37.03 -14.98
N LEU A 25 22.35 -36.14 -15.12
CA LEU A 25 22.50 -35.31 -16.33
C LEU A 25 23.02 -36.20 -17.45
N THR A 26 22.11 -36.78 -18.22
CA THR A 26 22.39 -37.30 -19.57
C THR A 26 22.11 -36.19 -20.57
N GLY A 27 23.09 -35.88 -21.43
CA GLY A 27 22.90 -35.07 -22.63
C GLY A 27 23.80 -33.84 -22.65
N GLY A 28 24.87 -33.92 -23.46
CA GLY A 28 25.75 -32.79 -23.72
C GLY A 28 25.15 -31.88 -24.77
N ASP A 29 24.72 -30.69 -24.35
CA ASP A 29 24.37 -29.60 -25.25
C ASP A 29 25.33 -28.45 -24.95
N THR A 30 26.39 -28.31 -25.76
CA THR A 30 27.27 -27.14 -25.77
C THR A 30 26.52 -25.96 -26.40
N SER A 31 25.50 -25.47 -25.69
CA SER A 31 24.99 -24.12 -25.88
C SER A 31 25.92 -23.22 -25.08
N LEU A 32 26.64 -22.32 -25.76
CA LEU A 32 27.42 -21.29 -25.08
C LEU A 32 26.48 -20.58 -24.09
N GLN A 33 26.81 -20.65 -22.80
CA GLN A 33 26.01 -19.99 -21.78
C GLN A 33 25.91 -18.51 -22.14
N ALA A 34 24.68 -18.03 -22.35
CA ALA A 34 24.44 -16.61 -22.49
C ALA A 34 24.98 -15.90 -21.24
N PRO A 35 25.69 -14.77 -21.39
CA PRO A 35 26.31 -14.09 -20.28
C PRO A 35 25.25 -13.76 -19.23
N THR A 36 25.59 -14.02 -17.97
CA THR A 36 24.64 -13.73 -16.90
C THR A 36 24.38 -12.22 -16.84
N PRO A 37 23.18 -11.76 -16.45
CA PRO A 37 22.89 -10.33 -16.34
C PRO A 37 23.88 -9.56 -15.43
N SER A 38 24.47 -10.24 -14.46
CA SER A 38 25.57 -9.74 -13.62
C SER A 38 26.89 -9.57 -14.38
N GLU A 39 27.27 -10.54 -15.21
CA GLU A 39 28.47 -10.44 -16.08
C GLU A 39 28.31 -9.31 -17.10
N HIS A 40 27.11 -9.20 -17.70
CA HIS A 40 26.81 -8.10 -18.62
C HIS A 40 26.90 -6.74 -17.93
N ALA A 41 26.37 -6.59 -16.70
CA ALA A 41 26.48 -5.33 -15.96
C ALA A 41 27.93 -5.01 -15.56
N ALA A 42 28.75 -6.00 -15.22
CA ALA A 42 30.17 -5.79 -14.94
C ALA A 42 30.93 -5.27 -16.17
N ALA A 43 30.67 -5.82 -17.35
CA ALA A 43 31.25 -5.34 -18.61
C ALA A 43 30.82 -3.88 -18.91
N VAL A 44 29.55 -3.55 -18.67
CA VAL A 44 29.03 -2.18 -18.82
C VAL A 44 29.70 -1.20 -17.85
N LEU A 45 29.95 -1.60 -16.60
CA LEU A 45 30.67 -0.77 -15.63
C LEU A 45 32.11 -0.46 -16.06
N ASN A 46 32.83 -1.43 -16.62
CA ASN A 46 34.17 -1.20 -17.15
C ASN A 46 34.17 -0.14 -18.27
N LEU A 47 33.17 -0.16 -19.15
CA LEU A 47 33.04 0.83 -20.24
C LEU A 47 32.70 2.24 -19.72
N VAL A 48 31.98 2.32 -18.60
CA VAL A 48 31.69 3.58 -17.92
C VAL A 48 32.94 4.12 -17.22
N ASP A 49 33.74 3.25 -16.59
CA ASP A 49 35.02 3.60 -15.95
C ASP A 49 36.08 4.04 -16.99
N ASP A 50 36.09 3.42 -18.18
CA ASP A 50 36.92 3.83 -19.33
C ASP A 50 36.43 5.13 -20.00
N GLY A 51 35.32 5.70 -19.53
CA GLY A 51 34.74 6.95 -20.04
C GLY A 51 34.12 6.84 -21.44
N VAL A 52 33.90 5.61 -21.93
CA VAL A 52 33.34 5.33 -23.26
C VAL A 52 31.82 5.55 -23.28
N ILE A 53 31.15 5.36 -22.14
CA ILE A 53 29.69 5.48 -22.01
C ILE A 53 29.34 6.31 -20.76
N GLU A 54 28.34 7.19 -20.87
CA GLU A 54 27.88 8.03 -19.76
C GLU A 54 26.93 7.28 -18.81
N TRP A 55 26.99 7.60 -17.51
CA TRP A 55 26.07 7.06 -16.49
C TRP A 55 24.58 7.28 -16.78
N ASN A 56 24.25 8.34 -17.53
CA ASN A 56 22.88 8.71 -17.88
C ASN A 56 22.34 7.95 -19.11
N ASP A 57 23.17 7.13 -19.77
CA ASP A 57 22.73 6.34 -20.90
C ASP A 57 21.61 5.35 -20.46
N PRO A 58 20.45 5.35 -21.13
CA PRO A 58 19.35 4.45 -20.80
C PRO A 58 19.75 2.97 -20.84
N GLU A 59 20.74 2.58 -21.64
CA GLU A 59 21.24 1.21 -21.73
C GLU A 59 22.04 0.80 -20.50
N VAL A 60 22.86 1.72 -19.95
CA VAL A 60 23.60 1.53 -18.69
C VAL A 60 22.63 1.36 -17.53
N VAL A 61 21.65 2.25 -17.43
CA VAL A 61 20.60 2.19 -16.39
C VAL A 61 19.80 0.88 -16.49
N ARG A 62 19.50 0.43 -17.71
CA ARG A 62 18.80 -0.84 -17.96
C ARG A 62 19.63 -2.05 -17.56
N ALA A 63 20.92 -2.09 -17.90
CA ALA A 63 21.84 -3.17 -17.55
C ALA A 63 22.00 -3.30 -16.03
N LEU A 64 22.27 -2.20 -15.33
CA LEU A 64 22.37 -2.15 -13.87
C LEU A 64 21.06 -2.54 -13.18
N ARG A 65 19.92 -2.00 -13.64
CA ARG A 65 18.60 -2.39 -13.12
C ARG A 65 18.32 -3.87 -13.36
N GLY A 66 18.76 -4.43 -14.48
CA GLY A 66 18.70 -5.86 -14.77
C GLY A 66 19.44 -6.66 -13.71
N ALA A 67 20.74 -6.41 -13.55
CA ALA A 67 21.58 -7.10 -12.56
C ALA A 67 21.03 -7.00 -11.13
N LEU A 68 20.58 -5.80 -10.72
CA LEU A 68 19.97 -5.59 -9.40
C LEU A 68 18.67 -6.39 -9.21
N LYS A 69 17.86 -6.57 -10.26
CA LYS A 69 16.65 -7.40 -10.18
C LYS A 69 16.98 -8.88 -10.05
N HIS A 70 18.04 -9.35 -10.70
CA HIS A 70 18.47 -10.76 -10.62
C HIS A 70 19.04 -11.12 -9.26
N GLY A 71 19.76 -10.21 -8.59
CA GLY A 71 20.31 -10.44 -7.24
C GLY A 71 19.30 -10.31 -6.10
N ARG A 72 18.15 -9.65 -6.34
CA ARG A 72 17.13 -9.49 -5.29
C ARG A 72 16.30 -10.77 -5.16
N ARG A 73 16.32 -11.37 -3.97
CA ARG A 73 15.32 -12.36 -3.58
C ARG A 73 13.94 -11.75 -3.77
N THR A 74 13.21 -12.25 -4.77
CA THR A 74 11.80 -11.90 -4.94
C THR A 74 11.08 -12.44 -3.72
N GLN A 75 10.49 -11.54 -2.91
CA GLN A 75 9.63 -11.97 -1.82
C GLN A 75 8.59 -12.92 -2.37
N ASN A 76 8.48 -14.11 -1.76
CA ASN A 76 7.54 -15.13 -2.20
C ASN A 76 6.14 -14.50 -2.23
N ARG A 77 5.34 -14.79 -3.26
CA ARG A 77 3.97 -14.27 -3.36
C ARG A 77 3.15 -14.58 -2.12
N GLN A 78 3.45 -15.68 -1.42
CA GLN A 78 2.85 -16.06 -0.13
C GLN A 78 3.36 -15.25 1.07
N GLN A 79 4.54 -14.62 0.97
CA GLN A 79 5.06 -13.68 1.97
C GLN A 79 4.51 -12.26 1.78
N ARG A 80 3.89 -11.98 0.63
CA ARG A 80 3.15 -10.74 0.42
C ARG A 80 1.80 -10.89 1.10
N ASN A 81 1.49 -9.97 2.02
CA ASN A 81 0.16 -9.91 2.60
C ASN A 81 -0.85 -9.69 1.46
N GLY A 82 -1.69 -10.70 1.18
CA GLY A 82 -2.70 -10.65 0.12
C GLY A 82 -3.89 -9.78 0.46
N SER A 83 -3.88 -9.14 1.64
CA SER A 83 -4.83 -8.09 1.97
C SER A 83 -4.75 -7.01 0.88
N PRO A 84 -5.87 -6.61 0.27
CA PRO A 84 -5.92 -5.41 -0.55
C PRO A 84 -5.20 -4.29 0.19
N LEU A 85 -4.31 -3.54 -0.49
CA LEU A 85 -3.70 -2.34 0.09
C LEU A 85 -4.85 -1.54 0.72
N LYS A 86 -4.83 -1.39 2.05
CA LYS A 86 -5.97 -0.80 2.76
C LYS A 86 -6.31 0.52 2.06
N PRO A 87 -7.55 0.71 1.56
CA PRO A 87 -7.95 2.03 1.10
C PRO A 87 -7.73 2.96 2.29
N TYR A 88 -7.04 4.08 2.07
CA TYR A 88 -6.67 5.09 3.07
C TYR A 88 -7.69 5.12 4.22
N GLU A 89 -7.33 4.49 5.34
CA GLU A 89 -8.26 4.25 6.43
C GLU A 89 -8.32 5.55 7.23
N MET A 90 -9.21 6.45 6.84
CA MET A 90 -9.51 7.64 7.63
C MET A 90 -9.86 7.18 9.05
N ALA A 91 -9.14 7.74 10.02
CA ALA A 91 -9.41 7.52 11.43
C ALA A 91 -10.90 7.73 11.71
N PRO A 92 -11.51 7.00 12.65
CA PRO A 92 -12.92 7.17 12.98
C PRO A 92 -13.33 8.63 13.22
N SER A 93 -12.44 9.44 13.81
CA SER A 93 -12.60 10.89 14.02
C SER A 93 -12.57 11.74 12.75
N ALA A 94 -11.95 11.26 11.67
CA ALA A 94 -11.93 11.92 10.38
C ALA A 94 -13.17 11.58 9.53
N ARG A 95 -14.02 10.65 9.98
CA ARG A 95 -15.25 10.30 9.27
C ARG A 95 -16.33 11.32 9.59
N LEU A 96 -16.94 11.89 8.56
CA LEU A 96 -18.10 12.75 8.74
C LEU A 96 -19.28 11.98 9.32
N THR A 97 -19.94 12.57 10.32
CA THR A 97 -21.18 12.10 10.92
C THR A 97 -22.34 12.19 9.91
N ARG A 98 -23.49 11.57 10.24
CA ARG A 98 -24.66 11.60 9.35
C ARG A 98 -25.21 13.02 9.18
N SER A 99 -25.24 13.84 10.23
CA SER A 99 -25.69 15.23 10.17
C SER A 99 -24.77 16.06 9.29
N GLU A 100 -23.45 15.99 9.51
CA GLU A 100 -22.45 16.72 8.73
C GLU A 100 -22.54 16.38 7.23
N ARG A 101 -22.72 15.08 6.90
CA ARG A 101 -22.92 14.65 5.50
C ARG A 101 -24.18 15.24 4.86
N MET A 102 -25.26 15.38 5.62
CA MET A 102 -26.48 16.02 5.12
C MET A 102 -26.28 17.54 4.95
N GLN A 103 -25.49 18.16 5.82
CA GLN A 103 -25.18 19.58 5.77
C GLN A 103 -24.36 19.95 4.52
N ILE A 104 -23.45 19.09 4.07
CA ILE A 104 -22.62 19.30 2.86
C ILE A 104 -23.45 19.70 1.64
N THR A 105 -24.58 19.03 1.40
CA THR A 105 -25.42 19.35 0.24
C THR A 105 -26.04 20.75 0.36
N ARG A 106 -26.46 21.16 1.56
CA ARG A 106 -27.00 22.50 1.82
C ARG A 106 -25.92 23.56 1.62
N ILE A 107 -24.76 23.39 2.26
CA ILE A 107 -23.60 24.28 2.13
C ILE A 107 -23.20 24.44 0.66
N ARG A 108 -23.16 23.34 -0.09
CA ARG A 108 -22.81 23.36 -1.51
C ARG A 108 -23.78 24.19 -2.35
N VAL A 109 -25.08 24.08 -2.08
CA VAL A 109 -26.10 24.88 -2.78
C VAL A 109 -25.95 26.36 -2.42
N ASP A 110 -25.77 26.69 -1.14
CA ASP A 110 -25.63 28.08 -0.69
C ASP A 110 -24.37 28.75 -1.26
N LEU A 111 -23.26 28.03 -1.32
CA LEU A 111 -22.03 28.52 -1.95
C LEU A 111 -22.20 28.68 -3.47
N ALA A 112 -22.90 27.75 -4.12
CA ALA A 112 -23.17 27.84 -5.56
C ALA A 112 -24.08 29.02 -5.92
N GLN A 113 -25.05 29.38 -5.07
CA GLN A 113 -25.87 30.59 -5.24
C GLN A 113 -25.02 31.87 -5.23
N LYS A 114 -23.91 31.86 -4.48
CA LYS A 114 -22.93 32.95 -4.45
C LYS A 114 -21.87 32.85 -5.57
N GLY A 115 -22.02 31.90 -6.49
CA GLY A 115 -21.08 31.66 -7.59
C GLY A 115 -19.80 30.93 -7.19
N ILE A 116 -19.68 30.49 -5.94
CA ILE A 116 -18.48 29.81 -5.42
C ILE A 116 -18.56 28.32 -5.78
N ARG A 117 -17.47 27.77 -6.30
CA ARG A 117 -17.32 26.34 -6.56
C ARG A 117 -16.41 25.71 -5.51
N PRO A 118 -16.96 25.20 -4.39
CA PRO A 118 -16.15 24.70 -3.30
C PRO A 118 -15.47 23.38 -3.64
N GLN A 119 -14.24 23.22 -3.17
CA GLN A 119 -13.52 21.96 -3.19
C GLN A 119 -14.06 21.01 -2.14
N ARG A 120 -13.72 19.73 -2.28
CA ARG A 120 -14.19 18.69 -1.37
C ARG A 120 -13.77 18.97 0.08
N TRP A 121 -12.50 19.29 0.32
CA TRP A 121 -12.02 19.54 1.67
C TRP A 121 -12.67 20.78 2.29
N GLU A 122 -13.00 21.80 1.49
CA GLU A 122 -13.68 23.02 1.98
C GLU A 122 -15.09 22.71 2.48
N LEU A 123 -15.83 21.87 1.77
CA LEU A 123 -17.14 21.38 2.23
C LEU A 123 -17.03 20.56 3.51
N GLU A 124 -16.02 19.70 3.61
CA GLU A 124 -15.80 18.86 4.80
C GLU A 124 -15.42 19.70 6.03
N VAL A 125 -14.63 20.76 5.84
CA VAL A 125 -14.23 21.71 6.89
C VAL A 125 -15.42 22.57 7.33
N LEU A 126 -16.19 23.11 6.38
CA LEU A 126 -17.39 23.89 6.67
C LEU A 126 -18.48 23.06 7.36
N ALA A 127 -18.69 21.81 6.94
CA ALA A 127 -19.66 20.91 7.56
C ALA A 127 -19.28 20.54 9.00
N ARG A 128 -18.01 20.67 9.39
CA ARG A 128 -17.56 20.48 10.78
C ARG A 128 -17.68 21.75 11.62
N GLY A 129 -18.17 22.86 11.05
CA GLY A 129 -18.32 24.14 11.73
C GLY A 129 -17.07 25.03 11.72
N ALA A 130 -16.04 24.68 10.94
CA ALA A 130 -14.92 25.59 10.75
C ALA A 130 -15.29 26.72 9.78
N THR A 131 -14.48 27.79 9.79
CA THR A 131 -14.67 28.96 8.94
C THR A 131 -13.73 28.92 7.75
N VAL A 132 -14.24 29.10 6.53
CA VAL A 132 -13.43 29.18 5.30
C VAL A 132 -13.63 30.56 4.68
N SER A 133 -12.52 31.17 4.24
CA SER A 133 -12.54 32.46 3.56
C SER A 133 -12.48 32.28 2.04
N TYR A 134 -13.41 32.90 1.32
CA TYR A 134 -13.40 33.01 -0.14
C TYR A 134 -13.36 34.49 -0.50
N GLU A 135 -12.34 34.91 -1.27
CA GLU A 135 -12.22 36.29 -1.78
C GLU A 135 -12.37 37.39 -0.70
N GLY A 136 -11.94 37.09 0.53
CA GLY A 136 -12.03 38.01 1.68
C GLY A 136 -13.35 37.97 2.45
N GLN A 137 -14.32 37.15 2.04
CA GLN A 137 -15.55 36.87 2.80
C GLN A 137 -15.44 35.56 3.58
N ASN A 138 -15.79 35.59 4.86
CA ASN A 138 -15.72 34.43 5.75
C ASN A 138 -17.07 33.71 5.79
N PHE A 139 -17.04 32.39 5.67
CA PHE A 139 -18.21 31.52 5.70
C PHE A 139 -18.08 30.52 6.83
N ALA A 140 -19.09 30.49 7.70
CA ALA A 140 -19.22 29.51 8.77
C ALA A 140 -20.64 28.95 8.73
N PHE A 141 -20.76 27.62 8.81
CA PHE A 141 -22.02 26.91 8.86
C PHE A 141 -22.04 26.08 10.13
N THR A 142 -22.56 26.66 11.21
CA THR A 142 -22.80 25.90 12.44
C THR A 142 -23.99 24.98 12.19
N ASP A 143 -23.80 23.67 12.41
CA ASP A 143 -24.95 22.78 12.60
C ASP A 143 -25.78 23.36 13.75
N SER A 144 -27.10 23.45 13.58
CA SER A 144 -28.04 23.99 14.57
C SER A 144 -28.17 23.04 15.77
N HIS A 145 -27.05 22.67 16.38
CA HIS A 145 -27.06 22.29 17.76
C HIS A 145 -26.89 23.60 18.52
N ASP A 146 -28.03 24.25 18.78
CA ASP A 146 -28.13 25.35 19.73
C ASP A 146 -27.60 24.86 21.07
N TRP A 147 -26.29 24.94 21.25
CA TRP A 147 -25.70 24.96 22.57
C TRP A 147 -25.90 26.40 23.03
N SER A 148 -27.05 26.65 23.65
CA SER A 148 -27.28 27.84 24.46
C SER A 148 -26.33 27.80 25.65
N GLY A 149 -25.05 28.09 25.40
CA GLY A 149 -24.06 28.18 26.45
C GLY A 149 -24.53 29.17 27.51
N PHE A 150 -24.26 28.82 28.77
CA PHE A 150 -24.48 29.60 29.97
C PHE A 150 -24.52 31.10 29.65
N ALA A 151 -25.72 31.64 29.46
CA ALA A 151 -25.92 33.05 29.71
C ALA A 151 -25.82 33.19 31.23
N GLU A 152 -24.58 33.24 31.74
CA GLU A 152 -24.33 33.68 33.10
C GLU A 152 -24.91 35.08 33.18
N HIS A 153 -26.06 35.12 33.82
CA HIS A 153 -26.66 36.28 34.42
C HIS A 153 -25.61 36.85 35.38
N PHE A 154 -24.76 37.75 34.88
CA PHE A 154 -24.04 38.68 35.73
C PHE A 154 -25.08 39.65 36.29
N ASP A 155 -25.75 39.19 37.35
CA ASP A 155 -26.32 40.11 38.32
C ASP A 155 -25.14 40.88 38.93
N LEU A 156 -25.03 42.13 38.50
CA LEU A 156 -24.39 43.20 39.23
C LEU A 156 -24.93 43.20 40.66
N PHE A 157 -24.15 42.65 41.60
CA PHE A 157 -24.27 43.05 42.98
C PHE A 157 -23.52 44.39 43.16
N GLU A 158 -24.34 45.41 43.38
CA GLU A 158 -24.12 46.66 44.14
C GLU A 158 -22.99 47.61 43.73
#